data_AF-A0AAU4BPS8-F1
#
_entry.id   AF-A0AAU4BPS8-F1
#
_cell.length_a   1.000
_cell.length_b   1.000
_cell.length_c   1.000
_cell.angle_alpha   90.00
_cell.angle_beta   90.00
_cell.angle_gamma   90.00
#
_symmetry.space_group_name_H-M   'P 1'
#
loop_
_entity.id
_entity.type
_entity.pdbx_description
1 polymer ?
#
loop_
_entity_poly.entity_id
_entity_poly.type
_entity_poly.pdbx_seq_one_letter_code
_entity_poly.pdbx_strand_id
1 'polypeptide(L)'
;MNDQVPLLQMPKTDEIRITLLGVDSSVSLARELVRYALTNWGFGRSLIDDSVVVMSEIVTNAGAPRGVPSYPRYSREELKGGSWA
;
A
#
# COMPACT_ATOMS: atom_id res chain seq x y z
N MET A 1 42.86 5.99 -7.33
CA MET A 1 41.41 6.17 -7.09
C MET A 1 40.76 4.85 -7.42
N ASN A 2 40.23 4.17 -6.41
CA ASN A 2 39.44 2.95 -6.59
C ASN A 2 37.99 3.38 -6.47
N ASP A 3 37.28 3.39 -7.60
CA ASP A 3 35.87 3.73 -7.67
C ASP A 3 35.06 2.55 -7.12
N GLN A 4 34.99 2.47 -5.79
CA GLN A 4 34.01 1.61 -5.13
C GLN A 4 32.63 2.23 -5.37
N VAL A 5 31.94 1.72 -6.39
CA VAL A 5 30.48 1.87 -6.50
C VAL A 5 29.90 1.40 -5.15
N PRO A 6 29.14 2.23 -4.42
CA PRO A 6 28.45 1.75 -3.24
C PRO A 6 27.47 0.69 -3.73
N LEU A 7 27.77 -0.59 -3.49
CA LEU A 7 26.75 -1.61 -3.46
C LEU A 7 25.70 -1.07 -2.50
N LEU A 8 24.53 -0.71 -3.01
CA LEU A 8 23.35 -0.50 -2.18
C LEU A 8 23.25 -1.76 -1.34
N GLN A 9 23.76 -1.70 -0.11
CA GLN A 9 23.49 -2.71 0.90
C GLN A 9 21.99 -2.66 1.05
N MET A 10 21.28 -3.54 0.35
CA MET A 10 19.86 -3.71 0.60
C MET A 10 19.77 -4.07 2.08
N PRO A 11 19.18 -3.21 2.92
CA PRO A 11 19.02 -3.53 4.32
C PRO A 11 18.30 -4.88 4.37
N LYS A 12 18.78 -5.75 5.27
CA LYS A 12 18.21 -7.07 5.62
C LYS A 12 16.71 -7.05 5.34
N THR A 13 16.27 -7.68 4.26
CA THR A 13 14.93 -7.47 3.73
C THR A 13 13.93 -8.00 4.73
N ASP A 14 13.32 -7.10 5.49
CA ASP A 14 12.12 -7.39 6.25
C ASP A 14 10.97 -7.58 5.23
N GLU A 15 10.96 -8.71 4.55
CA GLU A 15 9.97 -9.04 3.52
C GLU A 15 8.87 -9.90 4.14
N ILE A 16 7.61 -9.48 3.97
CA ILE A 16 6.44 -10.27 4.32
C ILE A 16 5.70 -10.61 3.02
N ARG A 17 5.45 -11.90 2.81
CA ARG A 17 4.63 -12.41 1.70
C ARG A 17 3.32 -12.95 2.22
N ILE A 18 2.22 -12.60 1.56
CA ILE A 18 0.89 -13.11 1.85
C ILE A 18 0.13 -13.41 0.55
N THR A 19 -0.66 -14.47 0.60
CA THR A 19 -1.67 -14.80 -0.42
C THR A 19 -3.05 -14.53 0.18
N LEU A 20 -3.85 -13.70 -0.49
CA LEU A 20 -5.19 -13.32 -0.05
C LEU A 20 -6.25 -13.93 -0.96
N LEU A 21 -7.41 -14.26 -0.39
CA LEU A 21 -8.59 -14.63 -1.17
C LEU A 21 -9.22 -13.38 -1.79
N GLY A 22 -9.82 -13.48 -2.99
CA GLY A 22 -10.54 -12.40 -3.65
C GLY A 22 -11.90 -12.12 -3.03
N VAL A 23 -11.94 -11.80 -1.73
CA VAL A 23 -13.15 -11.48 -0.96
C VAL A 23 -12.93 -10.19 -0.17
N ASP A 24 -14.01 -9.46 0.13
CA ASP A 24 -13.93 -8.12 0.74
C ASP A 24 -13.19 -8.11 2.09
N SER A 25 -13.29 -9.17 2.88
CA SER A 25 -12.60 -9.29 4.17
C SER A 25 -11.06 -9.27 4.05
N SER A 26 -10.52 -9.67 2.90
CA SER A 26 -9.07 -9.64 2.65
C SER A 26 -8.50 -8.22 2.63
N VAL A 27 -9.31 -7.21 2.29
CA VAL A 27 -8.88 -5.80 2.31
C VAL A 27 -8.59 -5.35 3.75
N SER A 28 -9.40 -5.76 4.72
CA SER A 28 -9.17 -5.46 6.14
C SER A 28 -7.92 -6.15 6.66
N LEU A 29 -7.73 -7.43 6.33
CA LEU A 29 -6.53 -8.18 6.72
C LEU A 29 -5.25 -7.55 6.15
N ALA A 30 -5.27 -7.11 4.89
CA ALA A 30 -4.13 -6.45 4.25
C ALA A 30 -3.76 -5.13 4.96
N ARG A 31 -4.77 -4.33 5.35
CA ARG A 31 -4.56 -3.07 6.09
C ARG A 31 -3.91 -3.32 7.45
N GLU A 32 -4.37 -4.32 8.18
CA GLU A 32 -3.81 -4.70 9.48
C GLU A 32 -2.36 -5.18 9.37
N LEU A 33 -2.06 -6.00 8.37
CA LEU A 33 -0.70 -6.49 8.13
C LEU A 33 0.28 -5.37 7.77
N VAL A 34 -0.12 -4.44 6.91
CA VAL A 34 0.72 -3.28 6.58
C VAL A 34 0.94 -2.41 7.82
N ARG A 35 -0.10 -2.16 8.60
CA ARG A 35 0.02 -1.40 9.85
C ARG A 35 0.98 -2.08 10.82
N TYR A 36 0.84 -3.39 11.02
CA TYR A 36 1.73 -4.19 11.87
C TYR A 36 3.18 -4.15 11.38
N ALA A 37 3.41 -4.45 10.10
CA ALA A 37 4.74 -4.51 9.50
C ALA A 37 5.47 -3.17 9.63
N LEU A 38 4.84 -2.09 9.18
CA LEU A 38 5.45 -0.76 9.18
C LEU A 38 5.65 -0.22 10.60
N THR A 39 4.78 -0.57 11.55
CA THR A 39 5.00 -0.25 12.97
C THR A 39 6.25 -0.95 13.50
N ASN A 40 6.42 -2.24 13.19
CA ASN A 40 7.57 -3.01 13.66
C ASN A 40 8.88 -2.60 12.98
N TRP A 41 8.81 -2.07 11.76
CA TRP A 41 9.97 -1.49 11.06
C TRP A 41 10.26 -0.05 11.48
N GLY A 42 9.48 0.52 12.39
CA GLY A 42 9.73 1.84 12.97
C GLY A 42 9.34 3.01 12.07
N PHE A 43 8.44 2.82 11.11
CA PHE A 43 7.93 3.93 10.29
C PHE A 43 7.01 4.87 11.09
N GLY A 44 6.99 6.14 10.67
CA GLY A 44 6.14 7.17 11.26
C GLY A 44 4.65 6.97 10.92
N ARG A 45 3.79 7.50 11.80
CA ARG A 45 2.34 7.33 11.70
C ARG A 45 1.73 7.82 10.37
N SER A 46 2.20 8.95 9.83
CA SER A 46 1.73 9.47 8.55
C SER A 46 1.97 8.49 7.40
N LEU A 47 3.20 7.98 7.28
CA LEU A 47 3.56 6.96 6.29
C LEU A 47 2.76 5.67 6.46
N ILE A 48 2.51 5.25 7.70
CA ILE A 48 1.68 4.07 7.98
C ILE A 48 0.25 4.29 7.49
N ASP A 49 -0.36 5.43 7.81
CA ASP A 49 -1.75 5.71 7.45
C ASP A 49 -1.91 5.85 5.93
N ASP A 50 -0.97 6.51 5.24
CA ASP A 50 -0.96 6.59 3.77
C ASP A 50 -0.79 5.20 3.12
N SER A 51 0.13 4.39 3.64
CA SER A 51 0.40 3.04 3.12
C SER A 51 -0.80 2.10 3.30
N VAL A 52 -1.55 2.24 4.39
CA VAL A 52 -2.77 1.48 4.65
C VAL A 52 -3.84 1.79 3.59
N VAL A 53 -3.98 3.06 3.20
CA VAL A 53 -4.91 3.46 2.12
C VAL A 53 -4.47 2.84 0.79
N VAL A 54 -3.21 3.01 0.41
CA VAL A 54 -2.67 2.46 -0.85
C VAL A 54 -2.85 0.95 -0.93
N MET A 55 -2.52 0.22 0.15
CA MET A 55 -2.70 -1.24 0.18
C MET A 55 -4.18 -1.64 0.04
N SER A 56 -5.10 -0.89 0.67
CA SER A 56 -6.52 -1.19 0.56
C SER A 56 -7.04 -1.07 -0.87
N GLU A 57 -6.57 -0.08 -1.62
CA GLU A 57 -6.94 0.11 -3.02
C GLU A 57 -6.30 -0.94 -3.92
N ILE A 58 -5.04 -1.34 -3.68
CA ILE A 58 -4.37 -2.43 -4.41
C ILE A 58 -5.18 -3.73 -4.27
N VAL A 59 -5.56 -4.11 -3.06
CA VAL A 59 -6.30 -5.35 -2.81
C VAL A 59 -7.73 -5.27 -3.34
N THR A 60 -8.38 -4.12 -3.20
CA THR A 60 -9.73 -3.89 -3.76
C THR A 60 -9.70 -4.04 -5.28
N ASN A 61 -8.71 -3.45 -5.94
CA ASN A 61 -8.56 -3.52 -7.40
C ASN A 61 -8.21 -4.94 -7.87
N ALA A 62 -7.41 -5.68 -7.10
CA ALA A 62 -7.06 -7.06 -7.42
C ALA A 62 -8.26 -8.02 -7.36
N GLY A 63 -9.23 -7.75 -6.47
CA GLY A 63 -10.47 -8.53 -6.34
C GLY A 63 -11.60 -8.12 -7.28
N ALA A 64 -11.47 -7.00 -7.98
CA ALA A 64 -12.53 -6.47 -8.82
C ALA A 64 -12.76 -7.34 -10.09
N PRO A 65 -14.02 -7.53 -10.53
CA PRO A 65 -14.31 -8.18 -11.80
C PRO A 65 -13.66 -7.44 -12.96
N ARG A 66 -13.06 -8.18 -13.91
CA ARG A 66 -12.42 -7.58 -15.09
C ARG A 66 -13.42 -6.75 -15.89
N GLY A 67 -13.02 -5.52 -16.26
CA GLY A 67 -13.84 -4.62 -17.07
C GLY A 67 -14.80 -3.73 -16.28
N VAL A 68 -14.83 -3.84 -14.96
CA VAL A 68 -15.57 -2.91 -14.08
C VAL A 68 -14.62 -1.81 -13.63
N PRO A 69 -14.96 -0.52 -13.79
CA PRO A 69 -14.18 0.56 -13.19
C PRO A 69 -14.21 0.44 -11.68
N SER A 70 -13.08 0.08 -11.06
CA SER A 70 -12.89 0.27 -9.63
C SER A 70 -12.67 1.75 -9.38
N TYR A 71 -13.73 2.47 -9.04
CA TYR A 71 -13.60 3.87 -8.64
C TYR A 71 -12.80 3.91 -7.33
N PRO A 72 -11.80 4.81 -7.21
CA PRO A 72 -11.19 5.10 -5.92
C PRO A 72 -12.31 5.37 -4.92
N ARG A 73 -12.24 4.83 -3.69
CA ARG A 73 -13.28 5.07 -2.67
C ARG A 73 -13.34 6.53 -2.15
N TYR A 74 -12.70 7.46 -2.85
CA TYR A 74 -12.98 8.87 -2.66
C TYR A 74 -14.30 9.19 -3.34
N SER A 75 -15.23 9.75 -2.57
CA SER A 75 -16.45 10.36 -3.08
C SER A 75 -16.09 11.39 -4.17
N ARG A 76 -17.01 11.57 -5.14
CA ARG A 76 -16.83 12.55 -6.22
C ARG A 76 -16.58 13.96 -5.66
N GLU A 77 -17.06 14.23 -4.45
CA GLU A 77 -16.84 15.46 -3.69
C GLU A 77 -15.39 15.60 -3.19
N GLU A 78 -14.76 14.52 -2.71
CA GLU A 78 -13.36 14.51 -2.27
C GLU A 78 -12.39 14.70 -3.44
N LEU A 79 -12.73 14.16 -4.62
CA LEU A 79 -11.96 14.37 -5.86
C LEU A 79 -12.06 15.80 -6.40
N LYS A 80 -13.10 16.57 -6.03
CA LYS A 80 -13.28 17.98 -6.45
C LYS A 80 -12.52 18.99 -5.59
N GLY A 81 -12.02 18.59 -4.42
CA GLY A 81 -11.29 19.47 -3.50
C GLY A 81 -9.80 19.64 -3.84
N GLY A 82 -9.24 18.78 -4.71
CA GLY A 82 -7.86 18.87 -5.17
C GLY A 82 -7.74 19.71 -6.43
N SER A 83 -7.40 20.99 -6.27
CA SER A 83 -6.93 21.82 -7.38
C SER A 83 -5.67 21.20 -7.98
N TRP A 84 -5.77 20.60 -9.16
CA TRP A 84 -4.61 20.22 -9.97
C TRP A 84 -4.49 21.19 -11.14
N ALA A 85 -3.92 22.37 -10.84
CA ALA A 85 -3.61 23.48 -11.74
C ALA A 85 -4.77 24.11 -12.53
#